data_AF-A0A935GEG5-F1
#
_entry.id   AF-A0A935GEG5-F1
#
_cell.length_a   1.000
_cell.length_b   1.000
_cell.length_c   1.000
_cell.angle_alpha   90.00
_cell.angle_beta   90.00
_cell.angle_gamma   90.00
#
_symmetry.space_group_name_H-M   'P 1'
#
loop_
_entity.id
_entity.type
_entity.pdbx_description
1 polymer ?
#
loop_
_entity_poly.entity_id
_entity_poly.type
_entity_poly.pdbx_seq_one_letter_code
_entity_poly.pdbx_strand_id
1 'polypeptide(L)'
;MKAVPSHEYYGTSVSLHMGPSVWESVRTEVGLLVVGWFHSHPNLGAFFSGTDRKTQREFFYHEYSIGYVVDPVHDDHAYFIGEESSQVSREQVLDVSARLASEAMSRCK
;
A
#
# COMPACT_ATOMS: atom_id res chain seq x y z
N MET A 1 -4.99 -6.95 -10.67
CA MET A 1 -5.07 -5.87 -9.66
C MET A 1 -5.12 -4.55 -10.41
N LYS A 2 -6.03 -3.63 -10.05
CA LYS A 2 -6.14 -2.28 -10.66
C LYS A 2 -5.85 -1.25 -9.57
N ALA A 3 -4.80 -0.45 -9.75
CA ALA A 3 -4.56 0.72 -8.91
C ALA A 3 -5.40 1.88 -9.44
N VAL A 4 -6.05 2.63 -8.53
CA VAL A 4 -6.83 3.83 -8.88
C VAL A 4 -6.15 5.02 -8.20
N PRO A 5 -5.70 6.05 -8.95
CA PRO A 5 -5.03 7.19 -8.37
C PRO A 5 -6.01 8.06 -7.57
N SER A 6 -5.52 8.68 -6.50
CA SER A 6 -6.25 9.77 -5.86
C SER A 6 -6.19 11.03 -6.73
N HIS A 7 -7.32 11.70 -6.91
CA HIS A 7 -7.38 13.02 -7.54
C HIS A 7 -7.45 14.17 -6.53
N GLU A 8 -7.75 13.87 -5.26
CA GLU A 8 -7.78 14.83 -4.16
C GLU A 8 -6.91 14.33 -3.00
N TYR A 9 -5.76 14.96 -2.80
CA TYR A 9 -4.86 14.63 -1.71
C TYR A 9 -4.14 15.86 -1.21
N TYR A 10 -3.77 15.85 0.07
CA TYR A 10 -2.88 16.82 0.68
C TYR A 10 -1.69 16.08 1.29
N GLY A 11 -0.51 16.25 0.70
CA GLY A 11 0.69 15.54 1.10
C GLY A 11 1.78 16.47 1.65
N THR A 12 2.52 15.98 2.62
CA THR A 12 3.87 16.46 2.97
C THR A 12 4.89 15.39 2.55
N SER A 13 6.18 15.59 2.85
CA SER A 13 7.20 14.57 2.62
C SER A 13 6.96 13.28 3.42
N VAL A 14 6.31 13.38 4.58
CA VAL A 14 6.15 12.27 5.57
C VAL A 14 4.69 11.87 5.81
N SER A 15 3.73 12.50 5.15
CA SER A 15 2.32 12.23 5.39
C SER A 15 1.48 12.48 4.15
N LEU A 16 0.53 11.59 3.91
CA LEU A 16 -0.49 11.77 2.89
C LEU A 16 -1.86 11.79 3.56
N HIS A 17 -2.60 12.87 3.39
CA HIS A 17 -4.01 12.94 3.75
C HIS A 17 -4.85 12.81 2.49
N MET A 18 -5.80 11.89 2.54
CA MET A 18 -6.85 11.75 1.54
C MET A 18 -8.19 11.84 2.24
N GLY A 19 -9.07 12.69 1.72
CA GLY A 19 -10.41 12.86 2.27
C GLY A 19 -11.27 11.60 2.09
N PRO A 20 -12.33 11.44 2.91
CA PRO A 20 -13.29 10.34 2.80
C PRO A 20 -13.86 10.16 1.39
N SER A 21 -14.04 11.27 0.66
CA SER A 21 -14.61 11.34 -0.69
C SER A 21 -13.85 10.48 -1.71
N VAL A 22 -12.52 10.43 -1.62
CA VAL A 22 -11.71 9.64 -2.55
C VAL A 22 -11.94 8.14 -2.35
N TRP A 23 -12.12 7.72 -1.11
CA TRP A 23 -12.32 6.30 -0.81
C TRP A 23 -13.72 5.83 -1.22
N GLU A 24 -14.71 6.71 -1.10
CA GLU A 24 -16.10 6.44 -1.48
C GLU A 24 -16.30 6.43 -3.00
N SER A 25 -15.61 7.31 -3.73
CA SER A 25 -15.66 7.32 -5.20
C SER A 25 -15.10 6.02 -5.80
N VAL A 26 -13.95 5.54 -5.30
CA VAL A 26 -13.37 4.28 -5.77
C VAL A 26 -14.31 3.11 -5.52
N ARG A 27 -14.90 3.00 -4.32
CA ARG A 27 -15.85 1.91 -4.00
C ARG A 27 -17.05 1.88 -4.96
N THR A 28 -17.52 3.06 -5.37
CA THR A 28 -18.71 3.20 -6.21
C THR A 28 -18.40 2.97 -7.70
N GLU A 29 -17.20 3.36 -8.16
CA GLU A 29 -16.86 3.37 -9.58
C GLU A 29 -16.43 1.99 -10.12
N VAL A 30 -15.65 1.22 -9.34
CA VAL A 30 -15.01 0.00 -9.89
C VAL A 30 -15.83 -1.28 -9.72
N GLY A 31 -16.84 -1.33 -8.85
CA GLY A 31 -17.58 -2.56 -8.54
C GLY A 31 -16.69 -3.71 -8.02
N LEU A 32 -15.48 -3.38 -7.55
CA LEU A 32 -14.47 -4.30 -7.04
C LEU A 32 -14.24 -4.04 -5.55
N LEU A 33 -13.77 -5.08 -4.84
CA LEU A 33 -13.35 -4.93 -3.46
C LEU A 33 -12.08 -4.08 -3.39
N VAL A 34 -12.14 -2.98 -2.64
CA VAL A 34 -10.95 -2.20 -2.28
C VAL A 34 -10.23 -2.93 -1.16
N VAL A 35 -9.01 -3.38 -1.44
CA VAL A 35 -8.20 -4.19 -0.51
C VAL A 35 -7.16 -3.39 0.27
N GLY A 36 -6.97 -2.10 -0.05
CA GLY A 36 -5.91 -1.32 0.57
C GLY A 36 -5.58 -0.03 -0.16
N TRP A 37 -4.46 0.57 0.25
CA TRP A 37 -3.93 1.81 -0.29
C TRP A 37 -2.40 1.80 -0.22
N PHE A 38 -1.77 2.70 -0.97
CA PHE A 38 -0.33 2.86 -0.96
C PHE A 38 0.08 4.29 -1.24
N HIS A 39 1.27 4.66 -0.75
CA HIS A 39 1.90 5.95 -1.02
C HIS A 39 3.42 5.86 -0.92
N SER A 40 4.10 6.95 -1.28
CA SER A 40 5.56 7.03 -1.24
C SER A 40 6.06 8.01 -0.18
N HIS A 41 7.18 7.69 0.46
CA HIS A 41 7.99 8.60 1.28
C HIS A 41 9.38 8.77 0.64
N PRO A 42 9.60 9.78 -0.22
CA PRO A 42 10.88 9.93 -0.90
C PRO A 42 12.00 10.31 0.07
N ASN A 43 13.07 9.52 0.11
CA ASN A 43 14.31 9.76 0.86
C ASN A 43 14.13 9.86 2.39
N LEU A 44 13.22 9.08 2.95
CA LEU A 44 12.87 9.09 4.38
C LEU A 44 12.80 7.68 5.00
N GLY A 45 12.82 6.64 4.18
CA GLY A 45 12.55 5.26 4.54
C GLY A 45 11.06 4.90 4.45
N ALA A 46 10.77 3.61 4.35
CA ALA A 46 9.41 3.09 4.27
C ALA A 46 8.85 2.77 5.67
N PHE A 47 7.90 3.57 6.13
CA PHE A 47 7.20 3.36 7.41
C PHE A 47 5.83 4.04 7.42
N PHE A 48 4.94 3.59 8.31
CA PHE A 48 3.70 4.29 8.62
C PHE A 48 3.92 5.34 9.71
N SER A 49 3.70 6.60 9.36
CA SER A 49 3.62 7.72 10.30
C SER A 49 2.37 7.61 11.19
N GLY A 50 2.27 8.47 12.21
CA GLY A 50 1.05 8.57 13.02
C GLY A 50 -0.19 8.94 12.19
N THR A 51 0.00 9.75 11.14
CA THR A 51 -1.05 10.05 10.16
C THR A 51 -1.46 8.81 9.40
N ASP A 52 -0.51 8.03 8.87
CA ASP A 52 -0.82 6.85 8.06
C ASP A 52 -1.57 5.80 8.88
N ARG A 53 -1.17 5.60 10.13
CA ARG A 53 -1.88 4.72 11.08
C ARG A 53 -3.30 5.17 11.35
N LYS A 54 -3.52 6.49 11.45
CA LYS A 54 -4.87 7.06 11.61
C LYS A 54 -5.70 6.82 10.35
N THR A 55 -5.16 7.10 9.17
CA THR A 55 -5.83 6.84 7.88
C THR A 55 -6.17 5.36 7.71
N GLN A 56 -5.26 4.46 8.06
CA GLN A 56 -5.50 3.02 8.04
C GLN A 56 -6.69 2.66 8.93
N ARG A 57 -6.70 3.10 10.19
CA ARG A 57 -7.78 2.81 11.14
C ARG A 57 -9.12 3.42 10.72
N GLU A 58 -9.13 4.60 10.11
CA GLU A 58 -10.37 5.29 9.75
C GLU A 58 -11.00 4.76 8.45
N PHE A 59 -10.19 4.36 7.47
CA PHE A 59 -10.67 4.05 6.12
C PHE A 59 -10.39 2.61 5.66
N PHE A 60 -9.49 1.90 6.32
CA PHE A 60 -8.96 0.58 5.94
C PHE A 60 -8.85 -0.35 7.17
N TYR A 61 -9.91 -0.41 7.97
CA TYR A 61 -9.93 -1.11 9.26
C TYR A 61 -10.17 -2.62 9.18
N HIS A 62 -10.51 -3.16 8.01
CA HIS A 62 -10.75 -4.59 7.87
C HIS A 62 -9.45 -5.38 8.03
N GLU A 63 -9.51 -6.60 8.56
CA GLU A 63 -8.32 -7.45 8.76
C GLU A 63 -7.53 -7.71 7.47
N TYR A 64 -8.23 -7.74 6.33
CA TYR A 64 -7.62 -7.93 5.01
C TYR A 64 -7.04 -6.64 4.41
N SER A 65 -7.27 -5.47 5.02
CA SER A 65 -6.87 -4.20 4.44
C SER A 65 -5.36 -4.02 4.51
N ILE A 66 -4.75 -3.78 3.34
CA ILE A 66 -3.31 -3.64 3.16
C ILE A 66 -2.93 -2.15 3.10
N GLY A 67 -1.91 -1.78 3.86
CA GLY A 67 -1.17 -0.53 3.73
C GLY A 67 0.22 -0.80 3.17
N TYR A 68 0.63 -0.04 2.14
CA TYR A 68 1.95 -0.20 1.53
C TYR A 68 2.65 1.15 1.39
N VAL A 69 3.88 1.27 1.90
CA VAL A 69 4.74 2.44 1.72
C VAL A 69 6.01 2.04 1.00
N VAL A 70 6.40 2.89 0.06
CA VAL A 70 7.67 2.76 -0.66
C VAL A 70 8.51 4.01 -0.51
N ASP A 71 9.81 3.86 -0.23
CA ASP A 71 10.79 4.91 -0.48
C ASP A 71 11.52 4.59 -1.80
N PRO A 72 11.16 5.27 -2.90
CA PRO A 72 11.76 4.98 -4.20
C PRO A 72 13.23 5.40 -4.30
N VAL A 73 13.75 6.20 -3.36
CA VAL A 73 15.16 6.64 -3.38
C VAL A 73 16.07 5.56 -2.80
N HIS A 74 15.60 4.86 -1.77
CA HIS A 74 16.37 3.82 -1.08
C HIS A 74 15.98 2.39 -1.48
N ASP A 75 14.95 2.21 -2.33
CA ASP A 75 14.35 0.91 -2.64
C ASP A 75 13.82 0.20 -1.37
N ASP A 76 13.32 0.99 -0.42
CA ASP A 76 12.74 0.49 0.83
C ASP A 76 11.24 0.28 0.70
N HIS A 77 10.76 -0.83 1.27
CA HIS A 77 9.36 -1.22 1.22
C HIS A 77 8.88 -1.64 2.61
N ALA A 78 7.70 -1.16 2.99
CA ALA A 78 7.03 -1.57 4.23
C ALA A 78 5.55 -1.86 3.98
N TYR A 79 5.06 -2.92 4.63
CA TYR A 79 3.73 -3.45 4.46
C TYR A 79 3.03 -3.55 5.81
N PHE A 80 1.74 -3.21 5.85
CA PHE A 80 0.93 -3.19 7.05
C PHE A 80 -0.43 -3.82 6.78
N ILE A 81 -1.02 -4.46 7.79
CA ILE A 81 -2.36 -5.07 7.69
C ILE A 81 -3.25 -4.66 8.86
N GLY A 82 -4.56 -4.61 8.59
CA GLY A 82 -5.60 -4.37 9.59
C GLY A 82 -5.60 -2.96 10.16
N GLU A 83 -6.55 -2.71 11.06
CA GLU A 83 -6.76 -1.40 11.69
C GLU A 83 -5.56 -0.93 12.54
N GLU A 84 -4.86 -1.86 13.19
CA GLU A 84 -3.72 -1.56 14.07
C GLU A 84 -2.41 -1.36 13.30
N SER A 85 -2.47 -1.45 11.97
CA SER A 85 -1.30 -1.35 11.10
C SER A 85 -0.20 -2.30 11.58
N SER A 86 -0.53 -3.58 11.72
CA SER A 86 0.44 -4.61 12.09
C SER A 86 1.44 -4.75 10.94
N GLN A 87 2.71 -4.51 11.21
CA GLN A 87 3.74 -4.57 10.19
C GLN A 87 3.96 -6.02 9.76
N VAL A 88 4.01 -6.23 8.44
CA VAL A 88 4.29 -7.53 7.82
C VAL A 88 5.77 -7.60 7.49
N SER A 89 6.40 -8.71 7.88
CA SER A 89 7.81 -8.97 7.59
C SER A 89 8.02 -9.29 6.11
N ARG A 90 9.20 -8.97 5.57
CA ARG A 90 9.48 -9.15 4.13
C ARG A 90 9.41 -10.62 3.71
N GLU A 91 9.68 -11.54 4.63
CA GLU A 91 9.62 -12.99 4.43
C GLU A 91 8.19 -13.50 4.18
N GLN A 92 7.18 -12.74 4.62
CA GLN A 92 5.77 -13.05 4.41
C GLN A 92 5.22 -12.44 3.12
N VAL A 93 6.02 -11.66 2.38
CA VAL A 93 5.63 -10.97 1.15
C VAL A 93 6.21 -11.69 -0.05
N LEU A 94 5.34 -12.14 -0.95
CA LEU A 94 5.75 -12.75 -2.20
C LEU A 94 5.88 -11.71 -3.31
N ASP A 95 7.09 -11.52 -3.83
CA ASP A 95 7.30 -10.81 -5.09
C ASP A 95 6.94 -11.72 -6.27
N VAL A 96 5.78 -11.46 -6.87
CA VAL A 96 5.25 -12.22 -7.99
C VAL A 96 6.11 -12.04 -9.25
N SER A 97 6.70 -10.86 -9.46
CA SER A 97 7.55 -10.61 -10.64
C SER A 97 8.84 -11.41 -10.55
N ALA A 98 9.47 -11.43 -9.37
CA ALA A 98 10.65 -12.26 -9.12
C ALA A 98 10.33 -13.76 -9.22
N ARG A 99 9.14 -14.18 -8.74
CA ARG A 99 8.68 -15.57 -8.83
C ARG A 99 8.43 -16.03 -10.26
N LEU A 100 7.77 -15.20 -11.08
CA LEU A 100 7.54 -15.52 -12.49
C LEU A 100 8.86 -15.61 -13.26
N ALA A 101 9.82 -14.75 -12.95
CA ALA A 101 11.16 -14.80 -13.53
C ALA A 101 11.92 -16.08 -13.13
N SER A 102 11.86 -16.49 -11.86
CA SER A 102 12.53 -17.72 -11.38
C SER A 102 11.88 -18.99 -11.93
N GLU A 103 10.56 -19.03 -12.03
CA GLU A 103 9.81 -20.14 -12.64
C GLU A 103 10.06 -20.24 -14.16
N ALA A 104 10.19 -19.11 -14.85
CA ALA A 104 10.55 -19.08 -16.27
C ALA A 104 11.98 -19.60 -16.51
N MET A 105 12.96 -19.22 -15.67
CA MET A 105 14.34 -19.71 -15.77
C MET A 105 14.46 -21.21 -15.44
N SER A 106 13.67 -21.73 -14.49
CA SER A 106 13.68 -23.16 -14.14
C SER A 106 13.07 -24.07 -15.21
N ARG A 107 12.23 -23.54 -16.11
CA ARG A 107 11.61 -24.30 -17.21
C ARG A 107 12.47 -24.35 -18.48
N CYS A 108 13.56 -23.58 -18.53
CA CYS A 108 14.47 -23.51 -19.66
C CYS A 108 15.72 -24.39 -19.49
N LYS A 109 15.75 -25.25 -18.45
CA LYS A 109 16.72 -26.33 -18.25
C LYS A 109 16.03 -27.66 -18.49
#